data_AF-A0A6G3WZN8-F1
#
_entry.id   AF-A0A6G3WZN8-F1
#
_cell.length_a   1.000
_cell.length_b   1.000
_cell.length_c   1.000
_cell.angle_alpha   90.00
_cell.angle_beta   90.00
_cell.angle_gamma   90.00
#
_symmetry.space_group_name_H-M   'P 1'
#
loop_
_entity.id
_entity.type
_entity.pdbx_description
1 polymer ?
#
loop_
_entity_poly.entity_id
_entity_poly.type
_entity_poly.pdbx_seq_one_letter_code
_entity_poly.pdbx_strand_id
1 'polypeptide(L)' 'VPAPDAWMAALSRIPLLHQPGDGWLYNTCSDILGVLVARVADRPLPAYLAERLFEPLGMTDTGFAVAPTAL' A
#
# COMPACT_ATOMS: atom_id res chain seq x y z
N VAL A 1 1.07 12.94 1.85
CA VAL A 1 1.57 11.67 2.44
C VAL A 1 3.07 11.61 2.19
N PRO A 2 3.92 11.29 3.19
CA PRO A 2 5.36 11.14 2.96
C PRO A 2 5.65 10.05 1.92
N ALA A 3 6.79 10.15 1.24
CA ALA A 3 7.24 9.09 0.34
C ALA A 3 7.46 7.77 1.11
N PRO A 4 7.30 6.60 0.47
CA PRO A 4 7.39 5.30 1.14
C PRO A 4 8.66 5.11 1.97
N ASP A 5 9.82 5.55 1.49
CA ASP A 5 11.09 5.38 2.20
C ASP A 5 11.19 6.27 3.45
N ALA A 6 10.72 7.52 3.35
CA ALA A 6 10.66 8.42 4.50
C ALA A 6 9.70 7.89 5.58
N TRP A 7 8.56 7.33 5.16
CA TRP A 7 7.60 6.70 6.06
C TRP A 7 8.17 5.44 6.75
N MET A 8 8.78 4.53 5.97
CA MET A 8 9.42 3.32 6.51
C MET A 8 10.55 3.64 7.48
N ALA A 9 11.36 4.66 7.19
CA ALA A 9 12.44 5.10 8.08
C ALA A 9 11.92 5.69 9.39
N ALA A 10 10.74 6.34 9.38
CA ALA A 10 10.09 6.80 10.60
C ALA A 10 9.52 5.64 11.41
N LEU A 11 8.84 4.71 10.72
CA LEU A 11 8.22 3.53 11.32
C LEU A 11 9.26 2.62 12.01
N SER A 12 10.44 2.43 11.43
CA SER A 12 11.49 1.56 11.99
C SER A 12 12.04 2.01 13.34
N ARG A 13 11.77 3.27 13.75
CA ARG A 13 12.18 3.81 15.06
C ARG A 13 11.15 3.56 16.16
N ILE A 14 9.96 3.08 15.80
CA ILE A 14 8.88 2.82 16.75
C ILE A 14 9.05 1.39 17.29
N PRO A 15 9.13 1.18 18.62
CA PRO A 15 9.24 -0.16 19.18
C PRO A 15 8.03 -1.03 18.86
N LEU A 16 8.28 -2.33 18.70
CA LEU A 16 7.21 -3.31 18.54
C LEU A 16 6.40 -3.44 19.84
N LEU A 17 5.07 -3.39 19.73
CA LEU A 17 4.16 -3.67 20.85
C LEU A 17 4.06 -5.17 21.15
N HIS A 18 4.13 -6.00 20.11
CA HIS A 18 4.17 -7.46 20.19
C HIS A 18 5.25 -7.98 19.24
N GLN A 19 5.92 -9.08 19.60
CA GLN A 19 6.79 -9.79 18.67
C GLN A 19 5.97 -10.51 17.59
N PRO A 20 6.58 -10.85 16.44
CA PRO A 20 5.87 -11.59 15.38
C PRO A 20 5.25 -12.90 15.91
N GLY A 21 3.94 -13.06 15.74
CA GLY A 21 3.18 -14.23 16.19
C GLY A 21 2.51 -14.09 17.55
N ASP A 22 2.88 -13.08 18.35
CA ASP A 22 2.41 -12.94 19.74
C ASP A 22 1.19 -12.03 19.91
N GLY A 23 0.73 -11.39 18.83
CA GLY A 23 -0.41 -10.48 18.87
C GLY A 23 -0.95 -10.12 17.49
N TRP A 24 -2.17 -9.63 17.46
CA TRP A 24 -2.82 -9.13 16.24
C TRP A 24 -3.03 -7.62 16.35
N LEU A 25 -2.46 -6.88 15.41
CA LEU A 25 -2.60 -5.43 15.30
C LEU A 25 -3.22 -5.10 13.95
N TYR A 26 -4.23 -4.24 13.98
CA TYR A 26 -4.88 -3.78 12.77
C TYR A 26 -4.06 -2.69 12.07
N ASN A 27 -4.27 -2.56 10.76
CA ASN A 27 -3.84 -1.45 9.91
C ASN A 27 -2.38 -1.47 9.43
N THR A 28 -1.39 -1.17 10.29
CA THR A 28 -0.01 -0.84 9.85
C THR A 28 0.64 -1.91 8.96
N CYS A 29 0.31 -3.18 9.19
CA CYS A 29 0.80 -4.29 8.37
C CYS A 29 0.37 -4.20 6.90
N SER A 30 -0.85 -3.72 6.62
CA SER A 30 -1.37 -3.55 5.26
C SER A 30 -0.60 -2.50 4.47
N ASP A 31 -0.23 -1.38 5.10
CA ASP A 31 0.59 -0.34 4.45
C ASP A 31 1.99 -0.87 4.11
N ILE A 32 2.63 -1.61 5.03
CA ILE A 32 3.93 -2.25 4.80
C ILE A 32 3.82 -3.23 3.63
N LEU A 33 2.76 -4.05 3.58
CA LEU A 33 2.53 -4.99 2.48
C LEU A 33 2.38 -4.26 1.13
N GLY A 34 1.68 -3.13 1.09
CA GLY A 34 1.58 -2.30 -0.11
C GLY A 34 2.94 -1.82 -0.62
N VAL A 35 3.83 -1.39 0.28
CA VAL A 35 5.20 -1.00 -0.06
C VAL A 35 5.99 -2.20 -0.59
N LEU A 36 5.86 -3.38 0.04
CA LEU A 36 6.54 -4.60 -0.40
C LEU A 36 6.10 -5.04 -1.80
N VAL A 37 4.79 -5.04 -2.06
CA VAL A 37 4.24 -5.37 -3.39
C VAL A 37 4.79 -4.44 -4.46
N ALA A 38 4.79 -3.12 -4.22
CA ALA A 38 5.34 -2.15 -5.17
C ALA A 38 6.82 -2.39 -5.48
N ARG A 39 7.63 -2.67 -4.45
CA ARG A 39 9.07 -2.95 -4.62
C ARG A 39 9.33 -4.25 -5.37
N VAL A 40 8.63 -5.33 -5.04
CA VAL A 40 8.81 -6.63 -5.72
C VAL A 40 8.35 -6.58 -7.16
N ALA A 41 7.29 -5.83 -7.46
CA ALA A 41 6.75 -5.68 -8.81
C ALA A 41 7.46 -4.62 -9.66
N ASP A 42 8.44 -3.91 -9.09
CA ASP A 42 9.18 -2.78 -9.68
C ASP A 42 8.25 -1.75 -10.34
N ARG A 43 7.14 -1.43 -9.67
CA ARG A 43 6.13 -0.49 -10.17
C ARG A 43 5.30 0.10 -9.03
N PRO A 44 4.65 1.27 -9.24
CA PRO A 44 3.75 1.83 -8.23
C PRO A 44 2.59 0.88 -7.88
N LEU A 45 2.24 0.78 -6.59
CA LEU A 45 1.14 -0.06 -6.12
C LEU A 45 -0.20 0.18 -6.87
N PRO A 46 -0.61 1.44 -7.16
CA PRO A 46 -1.84 1.68 -7.92
C PRO A 46 -1.82 1.04 -9.32
N ALA A 47 -0.67 1.09 -10.01
CA ALA A 47 -0.52 0.48 -11.33
C ALA A 47 -0.55 -1.06 -11.25
N TYR A 48 0.11 -1.62 -10.22
CA TYR A 48 0.07 -3.07 -9.98
C TYR A 48 -1.36 -3.56 -9.72
N LEU A 49 -2.13 -2.88 -8.86
CA LEU A 49 -3.49 -3.28 -8.54
C LEU A 49 -4.47 -3.04 -9.70
N ALA A 50 -4.26 -2.00 -10.51
CA ALA A 50 -5.03 -1.81 -11.73
C ALA A 50 -4.92 -3.04 -12.65
N GLU A 51 -3.70 -3.42 -13.02
CA GLU A 51 -3.43 -4.54 -13.94
C GLU A 51 -3.84 -5.90 -13.35
N ARG A 52 -3.59 -6.12 -12.06
CA ARG A 52 -3.69 -7.46 -11.45
C ARG A 52 -5.02 -7.73 -10.76
N LEU A 53 -5.81 -6.70 -10.47
CA LEU A 53 -7.04 -6.82 -9.69
C LEU A 53 -8.21 -6.02 -10.29
N PHE A 54 -8.05 -4.72 -10.50
CA PHE A 54 -9.19 -3.86 -10.89
C PHE A 54 -9.65 -4.13 -12.31
N GLU A 55 -8.74 -4.18 -13.29
CA GLU A 55 -9.07 -4.44 -14.69
C GLU A 55 -9.66 -5.84 -14.90
N PRO A 56 -9.07 -6.95 -14.38
CA PRO A 56 -9.65 -8.29 -14.54
C PRO A 56 -11.04 -8.46 -13.92
N LEU A 57 -11.36 -7.66 -12.90
CA LEU A 57 -12.66 -7.68 -12.22
C LEU A 57 -13.64 -6.60 -12.73
N GLY A 58 -13.26 -5.79 -13.72
CA GLY A 58 -14.11 -4.73 -14.27
C GLY A 58 -14.40 -3.60 -13.28
N MET A 59 -13.50 -3.34 -12.32
CA MET A 59 -13.65 -2.31 -11.29
C MET A 59 -13.27 -0.92 -11.83
N THR A 60 -14.06 -0.41 -12.78
CA THR A 60 -13.74 0.81 -13.54
C THR A 60 -13.80 2.10 -12.72
N ASP A 61 -14.46 2.08 -11.57
CA ASP A 61 -14.59 3.22 -10.64
C ASP A 61 -13.94 2.90 -9.29
N THR A 62 -12.74 2.31 -9.34
CA THR A 62 -11.93 2.00 -8.16
C THR A 62 -10.48 2.41 -8.36
N GLY A 63 -9.94 3.15 -7.41
CA GLY A 63 -8.55 3.60 -7.44
C GLY A 63 -8.15 4.34 -6.17
N PHE A 64 -6.88 4.74 -6.10
CA PHE A 64 -6.32 5.45 -4.94
C PHE A 64 -6.63 6.95 -4.94
N ALA A 65 -7.06 7.49 -6.08
CA ALA A 65 -7.46 8.88 -6.24
C ALA A 65 -8.57 8.96 -7.30
N VAL A 66 -9.48 9.93 -7.13
CA VAL A 66 -10.49 10.24 -8.13
C VAL A 66 -9.80 10.99 -9.27
N ALA A 67 -10.03 10.56 -10.52
CA ALA A 67 -9.52 11.27 -11.69
C ALA A 67 -10.09 12.70 -11.71
N PRO A 68 -9.31 13.71 -12.12
CA PRO A 68 -9.85 15.06 -12.32
C PRO A 68 -11.02 14.99 -13.31
N THR A 69 -12.15 15.60 -12.97
CA THR A 69 -13.25 15.76 -13.92
C THR A 69 -12.74 16.56 -15.10
N ALA A 70 -12.87 16.04 -16.32
CA ALA A 70 -12.73 16.85 -17.52
C ALA A 70 -13.90 17.84 -17.54
N LEU A 71 -13.63 19.11 -17.25
CA LEU A 71 -14.54 20.22 -17.52
C LEU A 71 -14.47 20.61 -18.98
#